data_AF-A0A4Q3F5R7-F1
#
_entry.id   AF-A0A4Q3F5R7-F1
#
_cell.length_a   1.000
_cell.length_b   1.000
_cell.length_c   1.000
_cell.angle_alpha   90.00
_cell.angle_beta   90.00
_cell.angle_gamma   90.00
#
_symmetry.space_group_name_H-M   'P 1'
#
loop_
_entity.id
_entity.type
_entity.pdbx_description
1 polymer ?
#
loop_
_entity_poly.entity_id
_entity_poly.type
_entity_poly.pdbx_seq_one_letter_code
_entity_poly.pdbx_strand_id
1 'polypeptide(L)' 'MLRYTNDFTFEQFMQNELTMDAVVRNYEIIGEAATRLSEQYKALLPNLEWQKLKGFRNRLAHEYFGIDYNLV' A
#
# COMPACT_ATOMS: atom_id res chain seq x y z
N MET A 1 -2.13 -6.73 -6.25
CA MET A 1 -2.07 -5.43 -6.96
C MET A 1 -1.93 -5.65 -8.46
N LEU A 2 -0.90 -6.37 -8.95
CA LEU A 2 -0.77 -6.74 -10.37
C LEU A 2 -2.03 -7.35 -11.01
N ARG A 3 -2.78 -8.22 -10.30
CA ARG A 3 -4.07 -8.75 -10.77
C ARG A 3 -5.07 -7.66 -11.22
N TYR A 4 -5.02 -6.49 -10.61
CA TYR A 4 -5.93 -5.37 -10.89
C TYR A 4 -5.34 -4.37 -11.90
N THR A 5 -4.01 -4.34 -12.05
CA THR A 5 -3.33 -3.28 -12.81
C THR A 5 -2.62 -3.78 -14.07
N ASN A 6 -2.54 -5.10 -14.31
CA ASN A 6 -1.73 -5.66 -15.41
C ASN A 6 -2.15 -5.19 -16.80
N ASP A 7 -3.44 -4.94 -16.98
CA ASP A 7 -4.03 -4.52 -18.25
C ASP A 7 -4.26 -3.00 -18.32
N PHE A 8 -3.75 -2.26 -17.34
CA PHE A 8 -3.89 -0.81 -17.25
C PHE A 8 -2.57 -0.13 -17.57
N THR A 9 -2.64 0.86 -18.46
CA THR A 9 -1.65 1.94 -18.44
C THR A 9 -1.87 2.80 -17.19
N PHE A 10 -0.84 3.56 -16.79
CA PHE A 10 -0.96 4.45 -15.64
C PHE A 10 -2.14 5.43 -15.76
N GLU A 11 -2.32 6.03 -16.93
CA GLU A 11 -3.43 6.96 -17.19
C GLU A 11 -4.81 6.28 -17.05
N GLN A 12 -4.95 5.05 -17.54
CA GLN A 12 -6.19 4.27 -17.39
C GLN A 12 -6.44 3.89 -15.92
N PHE A 13 -5.39 3.59 -15.16
CA PHE A 13 -5.49 3.30 -13.74
C PHE A 13 -5.99 4.54 -12.97
N MET A 14 -5.41 5.71 -13.26
CA MET A 14 -5.79 6.99 -12.64
C MET A 14 -7.24 7.40 -12.92
N GLN A 15 -7.84 6.90 -14.00
CA GLN A 15 -9.24 7.17 -14.36
C GLN A 15 -10.20 6.09 -13.86
N ASN A 16 -9.72 5.02 -13.22
CA ASN A 16 -10.53 3.90 -12.75
C ASN A 16 -10.56 3.83 -11.22
N GLU A 17 -11.49 4.57 -10.61
CA GLU A 17 -11.64 4.70 -9.15
C GLU A 17 -11.79 3.35 -8.44
N LEU A 18 -12.56 2.42 -9.00
CA LEU A 18 -12.75 1.09 -8.41
C LEU A 18 -11.42 0.31 -8.33
N THR A 19 -10.58 0.44 -9.36
CA THR A 19 -9.27 -0.22 -9.40
C THR A 19 -8.30 0.45 -8.43
N MET A 20 -8.32 1.77 -8.34
CA MET A 20 -7.54 2.53 -7.35
C MET A 20 -7.91 2.10 -5.92
N ASP A 21 -9.20 2.06 -5.59
CA ASP A 21 -9.69 1.62 -4.28
C ASP A 21 -9.26 0.18 -3.95
N ALA A 22 -9.35 -0.72 -4.93
CA ALA A 22 -8.90 -2.10 -4.75
C ALA A 22 -7.39 -2.18 -4.46
N VAL A 23 -6.57 -1.35 -5.12
CA VAL A 23 -5.12 -1.28 -4.89
C VAL A 23 -4.81 -0.68 -3.53
N VAL A 24 -5.40 0.47 -3.18
CA VAL A 24 -5.25 1.12 -1.88
C VAL A 24 -5.63 0.16 -0.75
N ARG A 25 -6.75 -0.55 -0.87
CA ARG A 25 -7.19 -1.54 0.11
C ARG A 25 -6.17 -2.66 0.32
N ASN A 26 -5.52 -3.14 -0.75
CA ASN A 26 -4.48 -4.16 -0.61
C ASN A 26 -3.28 -3.64 0.19
N TYR A 27 -2.88 -2.39 -0.03
CA TYR A 27 -1.80 -1.78 0.75
C TYR A 27 -2.16 -1.57 2.22
N GLU A 28 -3.39 -1.16 2.53
CA GLU A 28 -3.87 -1.07 3.92
C GLU A 28 -3.76 -2.42 4.64
N ILE A 29 -4.17 -3.51 3.97
CA ILE A 29 -4.10 -4.87 4.52
C ILE A 29 -2.65 -5.27 4.78
N ILE A 30 -1.73 -4.99 3.85
CA ILE A 30 -0.30 -5.28 4.01
C ILE A 30 0.26 -4.48 5.19
N GLY A 31 -0.05 -3.19 5.29
CA GLY A 31 0.37 -2.33 6.40
C GLY A 31 -0.16 -2.82 7.74
N GLU A 32 -1.43 -3.22 7.80
CA GLU A 32 -2.04 -3.82 9.00
C GLU A 32 -1.36 -5.13 9.39
N ALA A 33 -1.09 -6.01 8.42
CA ALA A 33 -0.38 -7.26 8.69
C ALA A 33 1.03 -7.00 9.23
N ALA A 34 1.75 -6.02 8.66
CA ALA A 34 3.07 -5.62 9.12
C ALA A 34 3.07 -5.06 10.55
N THR A 35 1.99 -4.43 11.00
CA THR A 35 1.89 -3.93 12.39
C THR A 35 1.76 -5.06 13.41
N ARG A 36 1.13 -6.17 13.02
CA ARG A 36 0.81 -7.34 13.86
C ARG A 36 1.96 -8.34 13.97
N LEU A 37 2.98 -8.26 13.12
CA LEU A 37 4.17 -9.09 13.25
C LEU A 37 4.90 -8.77 14.55
N SER A 38 5.34 -9.81 15.27
CA SER A 38 6.16 -9.65 16.46
C SER A 38 7.59 -9.24 16.09
N GLU A 39 8.29 -8.61 17.05
CA GLU A 39 9.65 -8.10 16.82
C GLU A 39 10.64 -9.19 16.41
N GLN A 40 10.48 -10.43 16.89
CA GLN A 40 11.30 -11.57 16.45
C GLN A 40 11.20 -11.82 14.94
N TYR A 41 10.02 -11.66 14.33
CA TYR A 41 9.84 -11.86 12.89
C TYR A 41 10.32 -10.65 12.10
N LYS A 42 10.13 -9.44 12.66
CA LYS A 42 10.67 -8.22 12.04
C LYS A 42 12.20 -8.24 12.00
N ALA A 43 12.83 -8.79 13.03
CA ALA A 43 14.28 -8.95 13.10
C ALA A 43 14.85 -9.89 12.03
N LEU A 44 14.04 -10.77 11.42
CA LEU A 44 14.46 -11.60 10.28
C LEU A 44 14.63 -10.80 8.99
N LEU A 45 14.02 -9.60 8.90
CA LEU A 45 14.12 -8.69 7.76
C LEU A 45 14.55 -7.29 8.28
N PRO A 46 15.78 -7.15 8.80
CA PRO A 46 16.23 -5.92 9.45
C PRO A 46 16.37 -4.74 8.48
N ASN A 47 16.54 -5.02 7.18
CA ASN A 47 16.64 -4.00 6.14
C ASN A 47 15.27 -3.44 5.70
N LEU A 48 14.17 -4.06 6.14
CA LEU A 48 12.85 -3.57 5.81
C LEU A 48 12.46 -2.43 6.75
N GLU A 49 12.01 -1.32 6.17
CA GLU A 49 11.66 -0.12 6.93
C GLU A 49 10.26 -0.26 7.57
N TRP A 50 10.16 -1.08 8.62
CA TRP A 50 8.90 -1.42 9.30
C TRP A 50 8.09 -0.20 9.75
N GLN A 51 8.78 0.86 10.19
CA GLN A 51 8.12 2.11 10.59
C GLN A 51 7.51 2.85 9.39
N LYS A 52 8.16 2.80 8.21
CA LYS A 52 7.57 3.37 6.99
C LYS A 52 6.36 2.57 6.53
N LEU A 53 6.36 1.24 6.64
CA LEU A 53 5.18 0.41 6.34
C LEU A 53 3.98 0.75 7.25
N LYS A 54 4.25 0.97 8.55
CA LYS A 54 3.23 1.45 9.50
C LYS A 54 2.72 2.84 9.15
N GLY A 55 3.63 3.77 8.86
CA GLY A 55 3.28 5.14 8.48
C GLY A 55 2.50 5.22 7.16
N PHE A 56 2.84 4.36 6.20
CA PHE A 56 2.18 4.27 4.90
C PHE A 56 0.70 3.90 5.01
N ARG A 57 0.34 2.92 5.86
CA ARG A 57 -1.06 2.60 6.18
C ARG A 57 -1.82 3.82 6.69
N ASN A 58 -1.22 4.56 7.64
CA ASN A 58 -1.87 5.74 8.22
C ASN A 58 -2.05 6.84 7.18
N ARG A 59 -1.10 6.98 6.25
CA ARG A 59 -1.19 7.93 5.14
C ARG A 59 -2.31 7.54 4.17
N LEU A 60 -2.39 6.28 3.77
CA LEU A 60 -3.46 5.80 2.89
C LEU A 60 -4.86 5.95 3.52
N ALA A 61 -4.98 5.69 4.82
CA ALA A 61 -6.27 5.76 5.52
C ALA A 61 -6.75 7.20 5.82
N HIS A 62 -5.84 8.18 5.91
CA HIS A 62 -6.17 9.56 6.28
C HIS A 62 -6.04 10.57 5.13
N GLU A 63 -5.10 10.35 4.21
CA GLU A 63 -4.80 11.23 3.08
C GLU A 63 -5.30 10.64 1.76
N TYR A 64 -6.51 10.05 1.72
CA TYR A 64 -7.15 9.54 0.48
C TYR A 64 -7.15 10.59 -0.68
N PHE A 65 -6.97 11.88 -0.36
CA PHE A 65 -6.82 13.02 -1.28
C PHE A 65 -5.36 13.48 -1.56
N GLY A 66 -4.34 12.85 -0.97
CA GLY A 66 -2.93 13.25 -1.03
C GLY A 66 -1.96 12.12 -1.41
N ILE A 67 -2.48 10.97 -1.83
CA ILE A 67 -1.66 9.86 -2.36
C ILE A 67 -1.08 10.31 -3.70
N ASP A 68 0.25 10.43 -3.77
CA ASP A 68 0.94 10.52 -5.05
C ASP A 68 0.91 9.14 -5.71
N TYR A 69 -0.02 8.97 -6.64
CA TYR A 69 -0.21 7.70 -7.34
C TYR A 69 1.00 7.32 -8.21
N ASN A 70 1.97 8.20 -8.44
CA ASN A 70 3.24 7.80 -9.07
C ASN A 70 4.07 6.83 -8.20
N LEU A 71 3.76 6.70 -6.90
CA LEU A 71 4.42 5.79 -5.96
C LEU A 71 3.71 4.44 -5.77
N VAL A 72 2.57 4.23 -6.44
CA VAL A 72 1.71 3.03 -6.38
C VAL A 72 1.89 2.19 -7.63
#